data_AF-A0A1H8Q3K8-F1
#
_entry.id   AF-A0A1H8Q3K8-F1
#
_cell.length_a   1.000
_cell.length_b   1.000
_cell.length_c   1.000
_cell.angle_alpha   90.00
_cell.angle_beta   90.00
_cell.angle_gamma   90.00
#
_symmetry.space_group_name_H-M   'P 1'
#
loop_
_entity.id
_entity.type
_entity.pdbx_description
1 polymer ?
#
loop_
_entity_poly.entity_id
_entity_poly.type
_entity_poly.pdbx_seq_one_letter_code
_entity_poly.pdbx_strand_id
1 'polypeptide(L)'
;MKLKTLVLSATFIASAALLLNSCSQNGNSAKTDGKKTAAAVKGDSAQAETADTLSVKKSTYPPIDKKLYDSLMKFNAHGDTSGRWPVKNTPYPIGGAILPFKRVVAFYGNLYSKKMGILGELPPNEMLAKLKGEVKHWEKADPKTPVQPALHYIAVVAQGDGGKDGKFRYRMPFKQIDSVLVLAKKAHAIVFLDVQVALSNIRAELPLLEKYLELPQVHFGMDPEFSMKDGTHPGRKIGTYDADDINYVSDYLTKIVKKNGLPPKILIVHRFTKKMVTNYKNIKLHPEIQLVMDMDGWGEPDLKTGTYRYFINQEPVQFTGFKLFYKNDIKKAPHHMLTPEEVLSRYKPYPIYIQYQ
;
A
#
# COMPACT_ATOMS: atom_id res chain seq x y z
N MET A 1 -49.50 14.85 -23.58
CA MET A 1 -48.36 14.42 -22.72
C MET A 1 -48.11 12.95 -22.98
N LYS A 2 -47.02 12.61 -23.69
CA LYS A 2 -46.66 11.22 -24.03
C LYS A 2 -45.37 10.84 -23.32
N LEU A 3 -45.46 9.83 -22.47
CA LEU A 3 -44.37 9.18 -21.75
C LEU A 3 -43.51 8.40 -22.77
N LYS A 4 -42.19 8.60 -22.77
CA LYS A 4 -41.23 7.76 -23.49
C LYS A 4 -40.24 7.17 -22.50
N THR A 5 -40.44 5.90 -22.20
CA THR A 5 -39.45 4.98 -21.63
C THR A 5 -38.51 4.57 -22.77
N LEU A 6 -37.21 4.75 -22.60
CA LEU A 6 -36.20 4.17 -23.50
C LEU A 6 -35.26 3.28 -22.68
N VAL A 7 -35.36 1.98 -22.99
CA VAL A 7 -34.49 0.89 -22.56
C VAL A 7 -33.14 1.05 -23.27
N LEU A 8 -32.03 0.99 -22.53
CA LEU A 8 -30.69 0.93 -23.12
C LEU A 8 -30.18 -0.51 -23.06
N SER A 9 -29.99 -1.08 -24.24
CA SER A 9 -29.59 -2.45 -24.53
C SER A 9 -28.10 -2.69 -24.24
N ALA A 10 -27.80 -3.81 -23.61
CA ALA A 10 -26.46 -4.40 -23.53
C ALA A 10 -26.14 -5.15 -24.83
N THR A 11 -24.98 -4.91 -25.42
CA THR A 11 -24.46 -5.67 -26.57
C THR A 11 -23.27 -6.52 -26.14
N PHE A 12 -23.54 -7.82 -25.96
CA PHE A 12 -22.57 -8.90 -26.05
C PHE A 12 -22.35 -9.22 -27.54
N ILE A 13 -21.10 -9.41 -27.97
CA ILE A 13 -20.78 -10.10 -29.22
C ILE A 13 -20.02 -11.37 -28.85
N ALA A 14 -20.69 -12.49 -29.08
CA ALA A 14 -20.10 -13.81 -29.17
C ALA A 14 -19.98 -14.17 -30.66
N SER A 15 -18.89 -14.84 -31.03
CA SER A 15 -18.81 -15.59 -32.28
C SER A 15 -18.28 -16.98 -31.96
N ALA A 16 -19.14 -17.96 -32.16
CA ALA A 16 -18.85 -19.39 -32.30
C ALA A 16 -18.35 -19.63 -33.76
N ALA A 17 -17.83 -20.78 -34.22
CA ALA A 17 -17.98 -22.15 -33.76
C ALA A 17 -17.04 -23.12 -34.56
N LEU A 18 -16.61 -24.22 -33.91
CA LEU A 18 -16.58 -25.63 -34.39
C LEU A 18 -15.58 -26.06 -35.51
N LEU A 19 -14.97 -27.27 -35.60
CA LEU A 19 -15.25 -28.68 -35.20
C LEU A 19 -13.90 -29.49 -35.04
N LEU A 20 -13.71 -30.34 -34.00
CA LEU A 20 -13.73 -31.85 -33.92
C LEU A 20 -12.51 -32.59 -34.55
N ASN A 21 -11.98 -33.76 -34.11
CA ASN A 21 -12.20 -34.71 -32.99
C ASN A 21 -11.03 -35.76 -32.91
N SER A 22 -11.13 -36.64 -31.89
CA SER A 22 -10.56 -38.01 -31.72
C SER A 22 -9.40 -38.16 -30.73
N CYS A 23 -9.64 -38.71 -29.51
CA CYS A 23 -9.77 -40.14 -29.08
C CYS A 23 -8.38 -40.74 -28.76
N SER A 24 -8.11 -41.49 -27.68
CA SER A 24 -8.92 -42.40 -26.85
C SER A 24 -8.17 -42.79 -25.55
N GLN A 25 -8.92 -43.01 -24.46
CA GLN A 25 -8.88 -44.08 -23.42
C GLN A 25 -7.55 -44.61 -22.82
N ASN A 26 -7.46 -45.23 -21.64
CA ASN A 26 -8.20 -45.41 -20.37
C ASN A 26 -7.35 -46.48 -19.64
N GLY A 27 -7.16 -46.45 -18.30
CA GLY A 27 -6.32 -47.47 -17.66
C GLY A 27 -6.21 -47.37 -16.14
N ASN A 28 -6.98 -48.20 -15.46
CA ASN A 28 -7.36 -48.18 -14.06
C ASN A 28 -6.29 -48.70 -13.06
N SER A 29 -6.35 -48.18 -11.83
CA SER A 29 -6.24 -48.87 -10.51
C SER A 29 -5.00 -49.70 -10.13
N ALA A 30 -4.39 -49.37 -8.97
CA ALA A 30 -4.52 -50.18 -7.74
C ALA A 30 -3.84 -49.51 -6.52
N LYS A 31 -4.60 -49.38 -5.44
CA LYS A 31 -4.15 -49.18 -4.06
C LYS A 31 -3.72 -50.52 -3.48
N THR A 32 -2.74 -50.51 -2.58
CA THR A 32 -2.58 -51.55 -1.56
C THR A 32 -2.35 -50.89 -0.20
N ASP A 33 -3.32 -51.12 0.68
CA ASP A 33 -3.24 -50.87 2.12
C ASP A 33 -2.29 -51.90 2.78
N GLY A 34 -1.42 -51.41 3.65
CA GLY A 34 -0.52 -52.20 4.50
C GLY A 34 -0.59 -51.72 5.94
N LYS A 35 -1.18 -52.55 6.78
CA LYS A 35 -1.69 -52.30 8.14
C LYS A 35 -0.57 -52.14 9.19
N LYS A 36 -0.79 -51.14 10.07
CA LYS A 36 -0.37 -50.96 11.48
C LYS A 36 0.48 -52.07 12.14
N THR A 37 1.57 -51.64 12.78
CA THR A 37 1.99 -52.15 14.09
C THR A 37 2.15 -50.98 15.07
N ALA A 38 1.51 -51.13 16.23
CA ALA A 38 1.56 -50.20 17.33
C ALA A 38 2.76 -50.52 18.23
N ALA A 39 3.47 -49.48 18.67
CA ALA A 39 4.24 -49.52 19.91
C ALA A 39 4.04 -48.19 20.62
N ALA A 40 3.37 -48.25 21.76
CA ALA A 40 3.17 -47.14 22.67
C ALA A 40 4.37 -47.04 23.62
N VAL A 41 4.94 -45.84 23.78
CA VAL A 41 5.68 -45.45 24.98
C VAL A 41 5.33 -44.00 25.31
N LYS A 42 4.82 -43.80 26.53
CA LYS A 42 4.59 -42.51 27.22
C LYS A 42 5.91 -41.72 27.28
N GLY A 43 5.98 -40.44 26.91
CA GLY A 43 5.55 -39.31 27.74
C GLY A 43 6.66 -38.91 28.71
N ASP A 44 7.44 -37.86 28.43
CA ASP A 44 7.20 -36.49 28.92
C ASP A 44 8.43 -35.57 28.72
N SER A 45 8.10 -34.29 28.48
CA SER A 45 8.81 -33.04 28.75
C SER A 45 10.32 -32.84 28.46
N ALA A 46 10.56 -31.86 27.55
CA ALA A 46 11.51 -30.74 27.65
C ALA A 46 12.28 -30.49 26.33
N GLN A 47 11.57 -30.02 25.30
CA GLN A 47 12.24 -29.24 24.25
C GLN A 47 12.36 -27.81 24.75
N ALA A 48 13.57 -27.50 25.22
CA ALA A 48 14.02 -26.15 25.48
C ALA A 48 13.67 -25.26 24.28
N GLU A 49 13.00 -24.14 24.56
CA GLU A 49 12.89 -23.03 23.64
C GLU A 49 14.31 -22.69 23.18
N THR A 50 14.62 -22.98 21.92
CA THR A 50 15.76 -22.40 21.25
C THR A 50 15.53 -20.89 21.24
N ALA A 51 16.17 -20.20 22.18
CA ALA A 51 16.27 -18.75 22.16
C ALA A 51 16.71 -18.33 20.76
N ASP A 52 15.85 -17.56 20.09
CA ASP A 52 16.08 -17.01 18.77
C ASP A 52 17.23 -16.01 18.87
N THR A 53 18.47 -16.50 18.84
CA THR A 53 19.70 -15.70 18.81
C THR A 53 19.89 -15.13 17.40
N LEU A 54 18.88 -14.47 16.86
CA LEU A 54 19.09 -13.58 15.73
C LEU A 54 20.03 -12.48 16.21
N SER A 55 21.14 -12.32 15.51
CA SER A 55 22.08 -11.21 15.70
C SER A 55 21.40 -9.89 15.34
N VAL A 56 20.58 -9.37 16.25
CA VAL A 56 19.87 -8.09 16.12
C VAL A 56 20.94 -6.99 16.06
N LYS A 57 21.12 -6.38 14.89
CA LYS A 57 22.00 -5.22 14.76
C LYS A 57 21.39 -4.04 15.53
N LYS A 58 22.14 -3.50 16.48
CA LYS A 58 21.70 -2.33 17.26
C LYS A 58 21.52 -1.12 16.34
N SER A 59 20.36 -0.46 16.45
CA SER A 59 20.08 0.77 15.71
C SER A 59 21.05 1.89 16.11
N THR A 60 21.57 2.62 15.13
CA THR A 60 22.45 3.79 15.31
C THR A 60 21.69 5.12 15.27
N TYR A 61 20.37 5.08 15.07
CA TYR A 61 19.55 6.29 14.99
C TYR A 61 19.26 6.83 16.39
N PRO A 62 19.37 8.16 16.60
CA PRO A 62 19.09 8.74 17.90
C PRO A 62 17.62 8.53 18.29
N PRO A 63 17.31 8.31 19.58
CA PRO A 63 15.94 8.27 20.07
C PRO A 63 15.17 9.54 19.67
N ILE A 64 13.87 9.39 19.42
CA ILE A 64 13.03 10.54 19.08
C ILE A 64 12.83 11.47 20.29
N ASP A 65 12.59 12.75 20.03
CA ASP A 65 12.01 13.65 21.03
C ASP A 65 10.51 13.35 21.17
N LYS A 66 10.14 12.71 22.29
CA LYS A 66 8.76 12.33 22.58
C LYS A 66 7.83 13.53 22.76
N LYS A 67 8.32 14.64 23.35
CA LYS A 67 7.50 15.84 23.55
C LYS A 67 7.18 16.50 22.21
N LEU A 68 8.18 16.59 21.33
CA LEU A 68 7.96 17.07 19.97
C LEU A 68 7.02 16.16 19.19
N TYR A 69 7.21 14.84 19.29
CA TYR A 69 6.32 13.86 18.66
C TYR A 69 4.86 14.07 19.09
N ASP A 70 4.59 14.17 20.39
CA ASP A 70 3.23 14.38 20.92
C ASP A 70 2.63 15.71 20.44
N SER A 71 3.44 16.77 20.41
CA SER A 71 3.02 18.08 19.88
C SER A 71 2.64 17.99 18.40
N LEU A 72 3.44 17.30 17.59
CA LEU A 72 3.17 17.11 16.16
C LEU A 72 1.98 16.20 15.90
N MET A 73 1.77 15.15 16.70
CA MET A 73 0.57 14.31 16.61
C MET A 73 -0.69 15.13 16.92
N LYS A 74 -0.65 16.02 17.91
CA LYS A 74 -1.74 16.95 18.22
C LYS A 74 -1.96 17.96 17.10
N PHE A 75 -0.89 18.50 16.51
CA PHE A 75 -0.98 19.38 15.35
C PHE A 75 -1.62 18.67 14.15
N ASN A 76 -1.17 17.46 13.83
CA ASN A 76 -1.72 16.64 12.73
C ASN A 76 -3.16 16.21 12.98
N ALA A 77 -3.62 16.09 14.22
CA ALA A 77 -5.05 15.87 14.49
C ALA A 77 -5.93 17.03 13.99
N HIS A 78 -5.35 18.20 13.69
CA HIS A 78 -6.00 19.36 13.09
C HIS A 78 -7.31 19.78 13.79
N GLY A 79 -7.28 19.78 15.13
CA GLY A 79 -8.44 20.12 15.95
C GLY A 79 -9.63 19.18 15.76
N ASP A 80 -9.38 17.90 15.44
CA ASP A 80 -10.40 16.86 15.49
C ASP A 80 -10.98 16.78 16.91
N THR A 81 -12.29 16.96 17.02
CA THR A 81 -13.03 16.93 18.29
C THR A 81 -13.75 15.61 18.52
N SER A 82 -13.60 14.64 17.61
CA SER A 82 -14.30 13.36 17.69
C SER A 82 -13.73 12.41 18.75
N GLY A 83 -12.54 12.72 19.26
CA GLY A 83 -11.81 11.88 20.20
C GLY A 83 -11.14 10.65 19.57
N ARG A 84 -11.21 10.51 18.23
CA ARG A 84 -10.61 9.41 17.46
C ARG A 84 -9.16 9.66 17.08
N TRP A 85 -8.76 10.93 16.95
CA TRP A 85 -7.42 11.34 16.53
C TRP A 85 -6.77 12.26 17.58
N PRO A 86 -5.46 12.13 17.83
CA PRO A 86 -4.60 11.02 17.42
C PRO A 86 -5.04 9.69 18.08
N VAL A 87 -4.66 8.57 17.48
CA VAL A 87 -5.04 7.25 17.98
C VAL A 87 -4.37 6.98 19.33
N LYS A 88 -5.17 6.68 20.34
CA LYS A 88 -4.71 6.40 21.70
C LYS A 88 -3.88 5.12 21.75
N ASN A 89 -2.96 5.04 22.70
CA ASN A 89 -2.09 3.87 22.93
C ASN A 89 -1.23 3.48 21.72
N THR A 90 -0.99 4.43 20.80
CA THR A 90 -0.02 4.25 19.71
C THR A 90 1.40 4.20 20.29
N PRO A 91 2.23 3.20 19.95
CA PRO A 91 3.61 3.16 20.42
C PRO A 91 4.42 4.33 19.82
N TYR A 92 5.35 4.87 20.60
CA TYR A 92 6.35 5.80 20.06
C TYR A 92 7.23 5.06 19.05
N PRO A 93 7.52 5.65 17.87
CA PRO A 93 8.42 5.03 16.92
C PRO A 93 9.86 5.02 17.44
N ILE A 94 10.66 4.07 16.96
CA ILE A 94 12.10 4.06 17.22
C ILE A 94 12.81 5.22 16.50
N GLY A 95 14.09 5.43 16.81
CA GLY A 95 14.91 6.48 16.21
C GLY A 95 14.94 6.42 14.67
N GLY A 96 14.96 7.59 14.03
CA GLY A 96 14.96 7.70 12.57
C GLY A 96 13.55 7.74 11.93
N ALA A 97 12.50 7.88 12.74
CA ALA A 97 11.13 8.08 12.26
C ALA A 97 11.03 9.32 11.33
N ILE A 98 10.17 9.20 10.32
CA ILE A 98 9.89 10.28 9.34
C ILE A 98 8.60 11.00 9.73
N LEU A 99 7.56 10.26 10.10
CA LEU A 99 6.25 10.76 10.49
C LEU A 99 6.18 10.87 12.02
N PRO A 100 5.53 11.92 12.56
CA PRO A 100 4.97 13.09 11.89
C PRO A 100 5.99 14.22 11.64
N PHE A 101 7.29 14.00 11.84
CA PHE A 101 8.33 15.05 11.75
C PHE A 101 8.46 15.68 10.35
N LYS A 102 8.16 14.93 9.30
CA LYS A 102 8.15 15.37 7.91
C LYS A 102 6.89 14.88 7.20
N ARG A 103 6.40 15.67 6.25
CA ARG A 103 5.38 15.25 5.29
C ARG A 103 6.05 14.52 4.14
N VAL A 104 5.54 13.37 3.75
CA VAL A 104 6.00 12.68 2.55
C VAL A 104 5.22 13.17 1.34
N VAL A 105 5.92 13.55 0.26
CA VAL A 105 5.30 13.88 -1.04
C VAL A 105 5.85 12.93 -2.09
N ALA A 106 4.99 12.07 -2.62
CA ALA A 106 5.34 10.93 -3.45
C ALA A 106 4.82 11.06 -4.88
N PHE A 107 5.65 10.68 -5.85
CA PHE A 107 5.21 10.43 -7.23
C PHE A 107 5.00 8.94 -7.43
N TYR A 108 3.77 8.55 -7.77
CA TYR A 108 3.38 7.16 -7.93
C TYR A 108 3.44 6.69 -9.39
N GLY A 109 3.79 5.42 -9.59
CA GLY A 109 3.51 4.72 -10.85
C GLY A 109 4.51 3.65 -11.24
N ASN A 110 4.57 3.35 -12.54
CA ASN A 110 5.38 2.27 -13.10
C ASN A 110 6.17 2.74 -14.33
N LEU A 111 7.49 2.51 -14.34
CA LEU A 111 8.41 2.95 -15.40
C LEU A 111 8.14 2.36 -16.79
N TYR A 112 7.38 1.26 -16.92
CA TYR A 112 6.98 0.70 -18.21
C TYR A 112 5.65 1.23 -18.73
N SER A 113 4.96 2.08 -17.97
CA SER A 113 3.64 2.59 -18.37
C SER A 113 3.47 4.06 -18.09
N LYS A 114 3.29 4.84 -19.16
CA LYS A 114 2.90 6.26 -19.09
C LYS A 114 1.45 6.48 -18.62
N LYS A 115 0.68 5.41 -18.40
CA LYS A 115 -0.73 5.47 -17.98
C LYS A 115 -0.94 5.07 -16.52
N MET A 116 0.10 4.61 -15.84
CA MET A 116 0.02 4.11 -14.46
C MET A 116 0.57 5.08 -13.42
N GLY A 117 0.72 6.35 -13.79
CA GLY A 117 1.05 7.43 -12.86
C GLY A 117 2.25 8.26 -13.26
N ILE A 118 2.30 9.47 -12.71
CA ILE A 118 3.28 10.51 -13.03
C ILE A 118 4.75 10.05 -12.97
N LEU A 119 5.08 9.05 -12.13
CA LEU A 119 6.44 8.51 -12.01
C LEU A 119 6.97 7.93 -13.33
N GLY A 120 6.09 7.25 -14.10
CA GLY A 120 6.43 6.63 -15.39
C GLY A 120 5.96 7.43 -16.59
N GLU A 121 5.21 8.51 -16.39
CA GLU A 121 4.62 9.31 -17.47
C GLU A 121 5.64 10.22 -18.15
N LEU A 122 6.49 10.88 -17.35
CA LEU A 122 7.45 11.88 -17.81
C LEU A 122 8.87 11.31 -17.94
N PRO A 123 9.72 11.89 -18.81
CA PRO A 123 11.14 11.61 -18.81
C PRO A 123 11.76 11.85 -17.41
N PRO A 124 12.79 11.08 -16.99
CA PRO A 124 13.23 11.10 -15.59
C PRO A 124 13.60 12.47 -15.02
N ASN A 125 14.31 13.31 -15.80
CA ASN A 125 14.71 14.64 -15.32
C ASN A 125 13.50 15.59 -15.17
N GLU A 126 12.54 15.52 -16.10
CA GLU A 126 11.29 16.29 -16.02
C GLU A 126 10.42 15.81 -14.85
N MET A 127 10.33 14.50 -14.66
CA MET A 127 9.64 13.89 -13.52
C MET A 127 10.22 14.38 -12.19
N LEU A 128 11.55 14.33 -12.02
CA LEU A 128 12.20 14.81 -10.80
C LEU A 128 12.07 16.33 -10.61
N ALA A 129 12.13 17.11 -11.68
CA ALA A 129 11.90 18.55 -11.62
C ALA A 129 10.47 18.87 -11.17
N LYS A 130 9.47 18.13 -11.68
CA LYS A 130 8.08 18.28 -11.28
C LYS A 130 7.85 17.86 -9.82
N LEU A 131 8.44 16.75 -9.37
CA LEU A 131 8.40 16.34 -7.96
C LEU A 131 8.98 17.44 -7.04
N LYS A 132 10.13 18.02 -7.42
CA LYS A 132 10.72 19.15 -6.69
C LYS A 132 9.79 20.36 -6.64
N GLY A 133 9.01 20.60 -7.70
CA GLY A 133 7.95 21.61 -7.72
C GLY A 133 6.88 21.36 -6.67
N GLU A 134 6.32 20.14 -6.62
CA GLU A 134 5.29 19.79 -5.63
C GLU A 134 5.83 19.84 -4.19
N VAL A 135 7.07 19.41 -3.96
CA VAL A 135 7.75 19.56 -2.66
C VAL A 135 7.72 21.03 -2.22
N LYS A 136 8.13 21.96 -3.08
CA LYS A 136 8.13 23.39 -2.76
C LYS A 136 6.72 23.94 -2.51
N HIS A 137 5.71 23.46 -3.23
CA HIS A 137 4.32 23.86 -3.00
C HIS A 137 3.86 23.44 -1.60
N TRP A 138 4.15 22.22 -1.19
CA TRP A 138 3.81 21.73 0.15
C TRP A 138 4.59 22.44 1.27
N GLU A 139 5.88 22.71 1.07
CA GLU A 139 6.68 23.50 2.02
C GLU A 139 6.15 24.94 2.17
N LYS A 140 5.68 25.54 1.07
CA LYS A 140 5.07 26.87 1.10
C LYS A 140 3.72 26.88 1.82
N ALA A 141 2.88 25.87 1.57
CA ALA A 141 1.55 25.77 2.14
C ALA A 141 1.58 25.44 3.64
N ASP A 142 2.58 24.70 4.11
CA ASP A 142 2.81 24.41 5.53
C ASP A 142 4.31 24.48 5.89
N PRO A 143 4.83 25.70 6.16
CA PRO A 143 6.24 25.90 6.48
C PRO A 143 6.71 25.24 7.78
N LYS A 144 5.78 24.79 8.64
CA LYS A 144 6.11 24.15 9.92
C LYS A 144 6.42 22.67 9.78
N THR A 145 6.07 22.07 8.63
CA THR A 145 6.24 20.63 8.39
C THR A 145 7.16 20.44 7.17
N PRO A 146 8.46 20.14 7.38
CA PRO A 146 9.38 19.87 6.30
C PRO A 146 8.91 18.71 5.41
N VAL A 147 9.32 18.71 4.14
CA VAL A 147 8.89 17.70 3.18
C VAL A 147 10.00 16.69 2.86
N GLN A 148 9.63 15.41 2.81
CA GLN A 148 10.46 14.31 2.33
C GLN A 148 9.94 13.85 0.96
N PRO A 149 10.67 14.09 -0.15
CA PRO A 149 10.28 13.55 -1.45
C PRO A 149 10.31 12.03 -1.46
N ALA A 150 9.46 11.42 -2.28
CA ALA A 150 9.39 9.98 -2.47
C ALA A 150 9.06 9.57 -3.91
N LEU A 151 9.54 8.40 -4.32
CA LEU A 151 9.10 7.70 -5.53
C LEU A 151 8.35 6.44 -5.11
N HIS A 152 7.06 6.36 -5.41
CA HIS A 152 6.21 5.21 -5.07
C HIS A 152 6.04 4.32 -6.30
N TYR A 153 6.85 3.28 -6.38
CA TYR A 153 6.96 2.43 -7.56
C TYR A 153 6.15 1.15 -7.44
N ILE A 154 5.31 0.87 -8.45
CA ILE A 154 4.53 -0.36 -8.53
C ILE A 154 5.45 -1.50 -8.99
N ALA A 155 5.93 -2.29 -8.02
CA ALA A 155 6.87 -3.39 -8.24
C ALA A 155 6.16 -4.68 -8.69
N VAL A 156 4.89 -4.85 -8.32
CA VAL A 156 4.03 -5.94 -8.78
C VAL A 156 2.71 -5.34 -9.24
N VAL A 157 2.37 -5.56 -10.51
CA VAL A 157 1.22 -4.95 -11.17
C VAL A 157 0.14 -6.00 -11.38
N ALA A 158 -1.10 -5.70 -10.99
CA ALA A 158 -2.24 -6.51 -11.40
C ALA A 158 -2.53 -6.27 -12.89
N GLN A 159 -2.80 -7.35 -13.63
CA GLN A 159 -2.98 -7.29 -15.08
C GLN A 159 -4.13 -8.18 -15.54
N GLY A 160 -4.64 -7.90 -16.74
CA GLY A 160 -5.75 -8.65 -17.32
C GLY A 160 -5.37 -10.07 -17.79
N ASP A 161 -4.10 -10.34 -18.02
CA ASP A 161 -3.60 -11.65 -18.44
C ASP A 161 -3.13 -12.49 -17.26
N GLY A 162 -3.55 -13.76 -17.21
CA GLY A 162 -3.25 -14.68 -16.12
C GLY A 162 -1.77 -15.02 -15.98
N GLY A 163 -0.94 -14.82 -17.01
CA GLY A 163 0.42 -15.32 -17.05
C GLY A 163 0.49 -16.84 -16.96
N LYS A 164 1.71 -17.37 -16.79
CA LYS A 164 1.97 -18.81 -16.80
C LYS A 164 1.38 -19.55 -15.59
N ASP A 165 1.19 -18.86 -14.47
CA ASP A 165 0.71 -19.42 -13.20
C ASP A 165 -0.75 -19.05 -12.89
N GLY A 166 -1.46 -18.41 -13.83
CA GLY A 166 -2.89 -18.07 -13.70
C GLY A 166 -3.17 -17.04 -12.60
N LYS A 167 -2.21 -16.14 -12.37
CA LYS A 167 -2.16 -15.27 -11.20
C LYS A 167 -2.49 -13.81 -11.45
N PHE A 168 -2.63 -13.42 -12.72
CA PHE A 168 -3.11 -12.09 -13.12
C PHE A 168 -2.27 -10.95 -12.58
N ARG A 169 -0.96 -11.18 -12.44
CA ARG A 169 0.01 -10.19 -11.97
C ARG A 169 1.31 -10.30 -12.73
N TYR A 170 1.99 -9.17 -12.88
CA TYR A 170 3.31 -9.09 -13.47
C TYR A 170 4.30 -8.45 -12.48
N ARG A 171 5.35 -9.21 -12.15
CA ARG A 171 6.45 -8.75 -11.31
C ARG A 171 7.44 -8.00 -12.16
N MET A 172 7.73 -6.76 -11.80
CA MET A 172 8.72 -5.96 -12.50
C MET A 172 10.10 -6.58 -12.34
N PRO A 173 10.94 -6.57 -13.40
CA PRO A 173 12.33 -6.97 -13.27
C PRO A 173 13.03 -6.14 -12.19
N PHE A 174 13.82 -6.79 -11.34
CA PHE A 174 14.54 -6.13 -10.25
C PHE A 174 15.41 -4.93 -10.68
N LYS A 175 15.96 -4.95 -11.90
CA LYS A 175 16.65 -3.80 -12.52
C LYS A 175 15.82 -2.51 -12.58
N GLN A 176 14.49 -2.63 -12.60
CA GLN A 176 13.60 -1.47 -12.55
C GLN A 176 13.56 -0.86 -11.16
N ILE A 177 13.53 -1.67 -10.11
CA ILE A 177 13.68 -1.21 -8.72
C ILE A 177 15.04 -0.51 -8.56
N ASP A 178 16.11 -1.10 -9.11
CA ASP A 178 17.45 -0.50 -9.11
C ASP A 178 17.46 0.87 -9.81
N SER A 179 16.75 0.99 -10.94
CA SER A 179 16.59 2.27 -11.65
C SER A 179 15.86 3.32 -10.82
N VAL A 180 14.79 2.93 -10.12
CA VAL A 180 14.06 3.84 -9.21
C VAL A 180 14.96 4.29 -8.06
N LEU A 181 15.78 3.40 -7.49
CA LEU A 181 16.74 3.74 -6.44
C LEU A 181 17.78 4.76 -6.92
N VAL A 182 18.25 4.64 -8.16
CA VAL A 182 19.16 5.64 -8.77
C VAL A 182 18.47 7.00 -8.91
N LEU A 183 17.21 7.03 -9.35
CA LEU A 183 16.44 8.28 -9.45
C LEU A 183 16.18 8.91 -8.08
N ALA A 184 15.82 8.08 -7.10
CA ALA A 184 15.55 8.51 -5.74
C ALA A 184 16.80 9.14 -5.10
N LYS A 185 17.98 8.55 -5.32
CA LYS A 185 19.26 9.11 -4.86
C LYS A 185 19.51 10.52 -5.42
N LYS A 186 19.21 10.77 -6.70
CA LYS A 186 19.38 12.09 -7.34
C LYS A 186 18.48 13.16 -6.73
N ALA A 187 17.31 12.78 -6.23
CA ALA A 187 16.32 13.70 -5.66
C ALA A 187 16.30 13.70 -4.12
N HIS A 188 17.23 12.99 -3.46
CA HIS A 188 17.20 12.75 -2.01
C HIS A 188 15.85 12.19 -1.53
N ALA A 189 15.22 11.38 -2.37
CA ALA A 189 13.91 10.79 -2.14
C ALA A 189 14.01 9.42 -1.47
N ILE A 190 12.96 9.06 -0.72
CA ILE A 190 12.72 7.67 -0.27
C ILE A 190 11.96 6.90 -1.36
N VAL A 191 11.94 5.57 -1.26
CA VAL A 191 11.26 4.71 -2.23
C VAL A 191 10.20 3.87 -1.54
N PHE A 192 9.04 3.73 -2.16
CA PHE A 192 8.04 2.74 -1.77
C PHE A 192 7.95 1.67 -2.87
N LEU A 193 7.91 0.40 -2.46
CA LEU A 193 7.61 -0.71 -3.35
C LEU A 193 6.16 -1.12 -3.14
N ASP A 194 5.33 -0.84 -4.14
CA ASP A 194 3.91 -1.14 -4.12
C ASP A 194 3.59 -2.49 -4.76
N VAL A 195 2.61 -3.20 -4.21
CA VAL A 195 2.25 -4.55 -4.62
C VAL A 195 0.75 -4.69 -4.83
N GLN A 196 0.39 -4.97 -6.08
CA GLN A 196 -0.93 -5.36 -6.53
C GLN A 196 -0.98 -6.88 -6.72
N VAL A 197 -1.54 -7.60 -5.75
CA VAL A 197 -1.41 -9.06 -5.68
C VAL A 197 -2.27 -9.83 -6.70
N ALA A 198 -3.36 -9.26 -7.20
CA ALA A 198 -4.36 -9.95 -8.03
C ALA A 198 -4.81 -11.28 -7.39
N LEU A 199 -4.64 -12.42 -8.09
CA LEU A 199 -4.94 -13.76 -7.55
C LEU A 199 -3.77 -14.37 -6.75
N SER A 200 -2.76 -13.56 -6.38
CA SER A 200 -1.78 -13.91 -5.34
C SER A 200 -2.33 -13.71 -3.94
N ASN A 201 -1.41 -13.85 -2.98
CA ASN A 201 -1.52 -13.28 -1.66
C ASN A 201 -0.22 -12.54 -1.31
N ILE A 202 -0.31 -11.65 -0.32
CA ILE A 202 0.82 -10.83 0.13
C ILE A 202 1.96 -11.67 0.73
N ARG A 203 1.65 -12.85 1.29
CA ARG A 203 2.65 -13.77 1.86
C ARG A 203 3.58 -14.37 0.81
N ALA A 204 3.13 -14.47 -0.43
CA ALA A 204 3.95 -14.90 -1.56
C ALA A 204 4.73 -13.75 -2.21
N GLU A 205 4.20 -12.52 -2.22
CA GLU A 205 4.81 -11.40 -2.94
C GLU A 205 5.81 -10.60 -2.11
N LEU A 206 5.50 -10.32 -0.83
CA LEU A 206 6.36 -9.50 0.02
C LEU A 206 7.79 -10.06 0.20
N PRO A 207 7.99 -11.36 0.48
CA PRO A 207 9.34 -11.91 0.71
C PRO A 207 10.29 -11.75 -0.49
N LEU A 208 9.76 -11.69 -1.72
CA LEU A 208 10.56 -11.51 -2.93
C LEU A 208 11.26 -10.15 -3.00
N LEU A 209 10.79 -9.19 -2.19
CA LEU A 209 11.32 -7.82 -2.12
C LEU A 209 12.22 -7.59 -0.90
N GLU A 210 12.48 -8.61 -0.06
CA GLU A 210 13.21 -8.47 1.20
C GLU A 210 14.55 -7.75 1.03
N LYS A 211 15.36 -8.17 0.04
CA LYS A 211 16.68 -7.56 -0.23
C LYS A 211 16.63 -6.03 -0.40
N TYR A 212 15.52 -5.50 -0.91
CA TYR A 212 15.34 -4.06 -1.07
C TYR A 212 14.80 -3.42 0.20
N LEU A 213 13.92 -4.11 0.92
CA LEU A 213 13.36 -3.65 2.18
C LEU A 213 14.40 -3.60 3.31
N GLU A 214 15.51 -4.33 3.19
CA GLU A 214 16.69 -4.19 4.05
C GLU A 214 17.41 -2.83 3.90
N LEU A 215 17.14 -2.06 2.82
CA LEU A 215 17.69 -0.72 2.64
C LEU A 215 16.92 0.32 3.47
N PRO A 216 17.57 1.22 4.22
CA PRO A 216 16.90 2.12 5.16
C PRO A 216 15.87 3.05 4.51
N GLN A 217 16.11 3.51 3.28
CA GLN A 217 15.26 4.43 2.53
C GLN A 217 14.12 3.76 1.74
N VAL A 218 13.97 2.44 1.82
CA VAL A 218 12.93 1.68 1.10
C VAL A 218 11.82 1.28 2.05
N HIS A 219 10.59 1.54 1.61
CA HIS A 219 9.32 1.36 2.32
C HIS A 219 8.36 0.52 1.47
N PHE A 220 7.17 0.24 1.98
CA PHE A 220 6.25 -0.71 1.36
C PHE A 220 4.83 -0.14 1.19
N GLY A 221 4.19 -0.48 0.07
CA GLY A 221 2.81 -0.12 -0.25
C GLY A 221 1.95 -1.34 -0.55
N MET A 222 0.70 -1.28 -0.12
CA MET A 222 -0.32 -2.30 -0.35
C MET A 222 -1.51 -1.68 -1.07
N ASP A 223 -1.93 -2.30 -2.17
CA ASP A 223 -3.15 -1.98 -2.92
C ASP A 223 -4.26 -3.02 -2.66
N PRO A 224 -5.10 -2.85 -1.61
CA PRO A 224 -6.21 -3.79 -1.37
C PRO A 224 -7.19 -3.91 -2.53
N GLU A 225 -7.33 -2.88 -3.39
CA GLU A 225 -8.25 -2.94 -4.53
C GLU A 225 -7.92 -4.08 -5.51
N PHE A 226 -6.68 -4.57 -5.51
CA PHE A 226 -6.24 -5.69 -6.33
C PHE A 226 -6.07 -6.99 -5.54
N SER A 227 -6.50 -7.06 -4.28
CA SER A 227 -6.48 -8.31 -3.50
C SER A 227 -7.75 -9.12 -3.75
N MET A 228 -7.69 -10.00 -4.74
CA MET A 228 -8.86 -10.70 -5.29
C MET A 228 -9.07 -12.08 -4.65
N LYS A 229 -9.33 -12.08 -3.34
CA LYS A 229 -9.41 -13.31 -2.51
C LYS A 229 -10.49 -14.31 -2.93
N ASP A 230 -11.45 -13.91 -3.75
CA ASP A 230 -12.57 -14.75 -4.20
C ASP A 230 -12.37 -15.34 -5.61
N GLY A 231 -11.21 -15.13 -6.22
CA GLY A 231 -10.92 -15.63 -7.57
C GLY A 231 -11.42 -14.73 -8.70
N THR A 232 -12.12 -13.64 -8.40
CA THR A 232 -12.54 -12.67 -9.43
C THR A 232 -11.31 -12.03 -10.07
N HIS A 233 -11.28 -11.90 -11.40
CA HIS A 233 -10.15 -11.24 -12.07
C HIS A 233 -10.01 -9.76 -11.65
N PRO A 234 -8.78 -9.24 -11.51
CA PRO A 234 -8.55 -7.85 -11.11
C PRO A 234 -9.23 -6.86 -12.05
N GLY A 235 -9.68 -5.72 -11.51
CA GLY A 235 -10.36 -4.67 -12.27
C GLY A 235 -11.84 -4.91 -12.56
N ARG A 236 -12.40 -6.08 -12.22
CA ARG A 236 -13.85 -6.36 -12.32
C ARG A 236 -14.64 -5.87 -11.10
N LYS A 237 -14.00 -5.88 -9.94
CA LYS A 237 -14.51 -5.31 -8.69
C LYS A 237 -13.33 -4.92 -7.82
N ILE A 238 -13.62 -4.16 -6.76
CA ILE A 238 -12.63 -3.76 -5.76
C ILE A 238 -12.37 -4.96 -4.84
N GLY A 239 -11.09 -5.32 -4.71
CA GLY A 239 -10.58 -6.35 -3.82
C GLY A 239 -10.60 -5.95 -2.34
N THR A 240 -9.96 -6.77 -1.51
CA THR A 240 -9.94 -6.57 -0.05
C THR A 240 -8.71 -7.16 0.63
N TYR A 241 -8.22 -6.46 1.64
CA TYR A 241 -7.34 -6.99 2.66
C TYR A 241 -8.05 -7.00 4.02
N ASP A 242 -7.69 -7.97 4.85
CA ASP A 242 -8.06 -7.97 6.26
C ASP A 242 -6.92 -7.38 7.11
N ALA A 243 -7.24 -7.00 8.35
CA ALA A 243 -6.23 -6.68 9.36
C ALA A 243 -5.16 -7.78 9.50
N ASP A 244 -5.51 -9.05 9.32
CA ASP A 244 -4.54 -10.16 9.34
C ASP A 244 -3.49 -10.08 8.22
N ASP A 245 -3.86 -9.57 7.04
CA ASP A 245 -2.91 -9.35 5.95
C ASP A 245 -1.97 -8.18 6.28
N ILE A 246 -2.52 -7.10 6.82
CA ILE A 246 -1.75 -5.89 7.22
C ILE A 246 -0.79 -6.24 8.37
N ASN A 247 -1.27 -6.99 9.37
CA ASN A 247 -0.47 -7.47 10.50
C ASN A 247 0.67 -8.38 10.05
N TYR A 248 0.42 -9.26 9.07
CA TYR A 248 1.50 -10.06 8.49
C TYR A 248 2.61 -9.18 7.90
N VAL A 249 2.23 -8.14 7.14
CA VAL A 249 3.20 -7.22 6.55
C VAL A 249 3.93 -6.42 7.63
N SER A 250 3.23 -5.88 8.63
CA SER A 250 3.84 -5.10 9.70
C SER A 250 4.81 -5.94 10.53
N ASP A 251 4.46 -7.19 10.84
CA ASP A 251 5.34 -8.14 11.54
C ASP A 251 6.57 -8.50 10.71
N TYR A 252 6.39 -8.73 9.40
CA TYR A 252 7.49 -9.05 8.49
C TYR A 252 8.50 -7.89 8.40
N LEU A 253 8.01 -6.67 8.19
CA LEU A 253 8.84 -5.47 8.14
C LEU A 253 9.51 -5.19 9.49
N THR A 254 8.82 -5.44 10.61
CA THR A 254 9.39 -5.31 11.96
C THR A 254 10.60 -6.22 12.14
N LYS A 255 10.53 -7.47 11.67
CA LYS A 255 11.67 -8.40 11.70
C LYS A 255 12.84 -7.88 10.88
N ILE A 256 12.60 -7.36 9.68
CA ILE A 256 13.64 -6.74 8.84
C ILE A 256 14.30 -5.57 9.58
N VAL A 257 13.49 -4.69 10.20
CA VAL A 257 13.99 -3.52 10.93
C VAL A 257 14.89 -3.93 12.10
N LYS A 258 14.42 -4.87 12.92
CA LYS A 258 15.18 -5.36 14.08
C LYS A 258 16.47 -6.07 13.66
N LYS A 259 16.38 -7.02 12.73
CA LYS A 259 17.54 -7.78 12.22
C LYS A 259 18.65 -6.86 11.72
N ASN A 260 18.28 -5.79 11.01
CA ASN A 260 19.23 -4.93 10.30
C ASN A 260 19.52 -3.59 10.99
N GLY A 261 18.93 -3.31 12.16
CA GLY A 261 19.12 -2.04 12.89
C GLY A 261 18.65 -0.81 12.11
N LEU A 262 17.56 -0.95 11.35
CA LEU A 262 17.04 0.08 10.44
C LEU A 262 16.20 1.14 11.17
N PRO A 263 15.95 2.31 10.54
CA PRO A 263 14.88 3.19 10.99
C PRO A 263 13.50 2.55 10.73
N PRO A 264 12.41 3.09 11.30
CA PRO A 264 11.08 2.56 11.07
C PRO A 264 10.70 2.55 9.59
N LYS A 265 9.99 1.51 9.14
CA LYS A 265 9.41 1.48 7.79
C LYS A 265 8.07 2.20 7.78
N ILE A 266 7.82 2.96 6.71
CA ILE A 266 6.46 3.41 6.41
C ILE A 266 5.75 2.27 5.68
N LEU A 267 4.54 1.94 6.12
CA LEU A 267 3.64 1.00 5.46
C LEU A 267 2.43 1.77 4.95
N ILE A 268 2.27 1.86 3.64
CA ILE A 268 1.11 2.49 3.00
C ILE A 268 0.05 1.42 2.76
N VAL A 269 -1.19 1.69 3.16
CA VAL A 269 -2.37 0.88 2.82
C VAL A 269 -3.39 1.77 2.14
N HIS A 270 -3.57 1.57 0.84
CA HIS A 270 -4.49 2.35 0.02
C HIS A 270 -5.95 2.03 0.34
N ARG A 271 -6.82 3.04 0.48
CA ARG A 271 -8.24 2.86 0.82
C ARG A 271 -9.11 4.00 0.33
N PHE A 272 -10.13 3.67 -0.46
CA PHE A 272 -11.18 4.62 -0.89
C PHE A 272 -12.59 4.04 -0.83
N THR A 273 -12.74 2.82 -0.33
CA THR A 273 -14.04 2.27 0.09
C THR A 273 -13.88 1.53 1.41
N LYS A 274 -14.97 1.40 2.18
CA LYS A 274 -14.94 0.72 3.47
C LYS A 274 -14.51 -0.76 3.38
N LYS A 275 -14.93 -1.47 2.32
CA LYS A 275 -14.69 -2.92 2.19
C LYS A 275 -13.27 -3.28 1.75
N MET A 276 -12.46 -2.30 1.35
CA MET A 276 -11.06 -2.54 0.97
C MET A 276 -10.22 -3.01 2.16
N VAL A 277 -10.55 -2.59 3.38
CA VAL A 277 -9.87 -3.02 4.60
C VAL A 277 -10.91 -3.46 5.61
N THR A 278 -10.94 -4.76 5.92
CA THR A 278 -11.81 -5.30 6.96
C THR A 278 -11.10 -5.36 8.30
N ASN A 279 -11.89 -5.33 9.38
CA ASN A 279 -11.40 -5.52 10.75
C ASN A 279 -10.27 -4.56 11.18
N TYR A 280 -10.26 -3.31 10.69
CA TYR A 280 -9.16 -2.36 10.93
C TYR A 280 -8.78 -2.16 12.41
N LYS A 281 -9.72 -2.36 13.35
CA LYS A 281 -9.48 -2.28 14.80
C LYS A 281 -8.52 -3.37 15.32
N ASN A 282 -8.34 -4.45 14.55
CA ASN A 282 -7.43 -5.54 14.87
C ASN A 282 -6.03 -5.32 14.28
N ILE A 283 -5.79 -4.20 13.58
CA ILE A 283 -4.46 -3.84 13.08
C ILE A 283 -3.57 -3.49 14.29
N LYS A 284 -2.41 -4.13 14.37
CA LYS A 284 -1.43 -3.96 15.43
C LYS A 284 -0.39 -2.93 15.01
N LEU A 285 -0.08 -2.00 15.91
CA LEU A 285 0.93 -0.97 15.70
C LEU A 285 2.25 -1.37 16.36
N HIS A 286 3.37 -1.00 15.73
CA HIS A 286 4.72 -1.36 16.16
C HIS A 286 5.61 -0.11 16.20
N PRO A 287 6.55 0.01 17.15
CA PRO A 287 7.58 1.07 17.13
C PRO A 287 8.40 1.11 15.83
N GLU A 288 8.54 -0.03 15.14
CA GLU A 288 9.30 -0.19 13.91
C GLU A 288 8.52 0.20 12.65
N ILE A 289 7.22 0.49 12.76
CA ILE A 289 6.33 0.72 11.62
C ILE A 289 5.55 2.03 11.79
N GLN A 290 5.51 2.82 10.72
CA GLN A 290 4.70 4.02 10.58
C GLN A 290 3.60 3.72 9.55
N LEU A 291 2.42 3.34 10.02
CA LEU A 291 1.32 2.88 9.18
C LEU A 291 0.45 4.06 8.72
N VAL A 292 0.29 4.17 7.41
CA VAL A 292 -0.52 5.21 6.77
C VAL A 292 -1.72 4.55 6.08
N MET A 293 -2.92 4.99 6.46
CA MET A 293 -4.13 4.73 5.67
C MET A 293 -4.27 5.84 4.63
N ASP A 294 -4.00 5.52 3.36
CA ASP A 294 -3.95 6.50 2.27
C ASP A 294 -5.28 6.60 1.52
N MET A 295 -5.83 7.81 1.42
CA MET A 295 -7.06 8.06 0.66
C MET A 295 -6.77 8.05 -0.84
N ASP A 296 -7.03 6.92 -1.48
CA ASP A 296 -6.66 6.61 -2.87
C ASP A 296 -7.83 6.79 -3.87
N GLY A 297 -8.85 7.56 -3.50
CA GLY A 297 -10.02 7.80 -4.34
C GLY A 297 -9.83 9.02 -5.25
N TRP A 298 -10.24 8.93 -6.51
CA TRP A 298 -10.25 10.06 -7.45
C TRP A 298 -11.65 10.64 -7.65
N GLY A 299 -11.71 11.91 -8.06
CA GLY A 299 -12.95 12.60 -8.39
C GLY A 299 -12.94 14.06 -7.97
N GLU A 300 -14.10 14.70 -8.06
CA GLU A 300 -14.27 16.08 -7.66
C GLU A 300 -14.01 16.30 -6.16
N PRO A 301 -13.62 17.52 -5.74
CA PRO A 301 -13.25 17.83 -4.35
C PRO A 301 -14.23 17.35 -3.28
N ASP A 302 -15.54 17.46 -3.53
CA ASP A 302 -16.57 17.07 -2.56
C ASP A 302 -16.66 15.56 -2.39
N LEU A 303 -16.54 14.79 -3.47
CA LEU A 303 -16.49 13.33 -3.42
C LEU A 303 -15.27 12.86 -2.61
N LYS A 304 -14.09 13.43 -2.89
CA LYS A 304 -12.86 13.12 -2.14
C LYS A 304 -13.01 13.47 -0.67
N THR A 305 -13.74 14.55 -0.36
CA THR A 305 -14.03 14.94 1.01
C THR A 305 -14.97 13.97 1.72
N GLY A 306 -16.00 13.49 1.04
CA GLY A 306 -16.83 12.39 1.53
C GLY A 306 -16.00 11.13 1.79
N THR A 307 -15.20 10.69 0.81
CA THR A 307 -14.35 9.49 0.89
C THR A 307 -13.39 9.56 2.07
N TYR A 308 -12.69 10.68 2.25
CA TYR A 308 -11.79 10.88 3.39
C TYR A 308 -12.54 10.80 4.73
N ARG A 309 -13.68 11.48 4.84
CA ARG A 309 -14.50 11.48 6.06
C ARG A 309 -14.96 10.06 6.43
N TYR A 310 -15.57 9.34 5.48
CA TYR A 310 -16.21 8.06 5.76
C TYR A 310 -15.25 6.89 5.85
N PHE A 311 -14.15 6.90 5.09
CA PHE A 311 -13.27 5.74 4.99
C PHE A 311 -11.90 5.96 5.60
N ILE A 312 -11.49 7.19 5.91
CA ILE A 312 -10.20 7.45 6.58
C ILE A 312 -10.42 7.97 8.00
N ASN A 313 -11.08 9.11 8.16
CA ASN A 313 -11.28 9.73 9.47
C ASN A 313 -12.07 8.82 10.43
N GLN A 314 -13.14 8.16 9.96
CA GLN A 314 -14.00 7.30 10.78
C GLN A 314 -13.42 5.92 11.12
N GLU A 315 -12.33 5.51 10.48
CA GLU A 315 -11.67 4.23 10.72
C GLU A 315 -10.18 4.45 11.01
N PRO A 316 -9.87 5.03 12.17
CA PRO A 316 -8.52 5.48 12.51
C PRO A 316 -7.57 4.30 12.75
N VAL A 317 -6.31 4.44 12.30
CA VAL A 317 -5.25 3.44 12.50
C VAL A 317 -4.00 4.10 13.11
N GLN A 318 -3.27 4.95 12.38
CA GLN A 318 -2.12 5.69 12.94
C GLN A 318 -1.90 7.03 12.25
N PHE A 319 -1.56 7.00 10.96
CA PHE A 319 -1.40 8.19 10.12
C PHE A 319 -2.36 8.14 8.93
N THR A 320 -2.58 9.28 8.29
CA THR A 320 -3.42 9.39 7.10
C THR A 320 -2.62 9.88 5.90
N GLY A 321 -3.03 9.40 4.73
CA GLY A 321 -2.53 9.84 3.44
C GLY A 321 -3.64 10.39 2.55
N PHE A 322 -3.25 11.09 1.49
CA PHE A 322 -4.17 11.60 0.48
C PHE A 322 -3.54 11.58 -0.91
N LYS A 323 -4.23 10.97 -1.85
CA LYS A 323 -3.80 10.93 -3.24
C LYS A 323 -4.47 12.01 -4.07
N LEU A 324 -3.70 12.65 -4.94
CA LEU A 324 -4.11 13.67 -5.90
C LEU A 324 -3.85 13.14 -7.32
N PHE A 325 -4.83 13.25 -8.20
CA PHE A 325 -4.73 12.73 -9.56
C PHE A 325 -4.78 13.90 -10.55
N TYR A 326 -3.66 14.17 -11.23
CA TYR A 326 -3.53 15.32 -12.13
C TYR A 326 -4.60 15.32 -13.23
N LYS A 327 -5.00 14.13 -13.70
CA LYS A 327 -5.95 13.95 -14.79
C LYS A 327 -7.33 13.50 -14.32
N ASN A 328 -7.39 12.65 -13.29
CA ASN A 328 -8.67 12.02 -12.91
C ASN A 328 -9.53 12.92 -12.04
N ASP A 329 -8.94 13.73 -11.16
CA ASP A 329 -9.70 14.61 -10.26
C ASP A 329 -10.40 15.74 -11.04
N ILE A 330 -9.88 16.10 -12.22
CA ILE A 330 -10.44 17.16 -13.07
C ILE A 330 -11.43 16.65 -14.14
N LYS A 331 -11.81 15.36 -14.13
CA LYS A 331 -12.71 14.80 -15.16
C LYS A 331 -14.15 15.30 -15.07
N LYS A 332 -14.61 15.61 -13.86
CA LYS A 332 -15.97 16.08 -13.59
C LYS A 332 -15.92 17.52 -13.09
N ALA A 333 -17.03 18.25 -13.27
CA ALA A 333 -17.19 19.57 -12.68
C ALA A 333 -16.88 19.51 -11.16
N PRO A 334 -16.13 20.49 -10.61
CA PRO A 334 -15.72 21.76 -11.21
C PRO A 334 -14.40 21.73 -11.99
N HIS A 335 -13.91 20.56 -12.43
CA HIS A 335 -12.64 20.39 -13.15
C HIS A 335 -11.43 20.85 -12.34
N HIS A 336 -11.47 20.62 -11.03
CA HIS A 336 -10.50 21.14 -10.08
C HIS A 336 -9.86 20.01 -9.26
N MET A 337 -8.53 19.94 -9.29
CA MET A 337 -7.76 19.12 -8.37
C MET A 337 -7.41 19.98 -7.15
N LEU A 338 -7.64 19.43 -5.96
CA LEU A 338 -7.35 20.12 -4.70
C LEU A 338 -5.89 20.59 -4.62
N THR A 339 -5.68 21.84 -4.19
CA THR A 339 -4.35 22.39 -3.90
C THR A 339 -3.88 21.96 -2.50
N PRO A 340 -2.57 22.06 -2.18
CA PRO A 340 -2.07 21.82 -0.83
C PRO A 340 -2.82 22.61 0.25
N GLU A 341 -3.11 23.89 0.03
CA GLU A 341 -3.84 24.75 0.96
C GLU A 341 -5.28 24.27 1.18
N GLU A 342 -5.93 23.76 0.14
CA GLU A 342 -7.26 23.18 0.27
C GLU A 342 -7.25 21.87 1.02
N VAL A 343 -6.27 20.99 0.78
CA VAL A 343 -6.10 19.76 1.55
C VAL A 343 -5.87 20.09 3.03
N LEU A 344 -5.01 21.08 3.33
CA LEU A 344 -4.68 21.56 4.68
C LEU A 344 -5.78 22.38 5.37
N SER A 345 -6.87 22.74 4.67
CA SER A 345 -8.00 23.43 5.29
C SER A 345 -9.22 22.52 5.46
N ARG A 346 -9.31 21.44 4.68
CA ARG A 346 -10.49 20.56 4.64
C ARG A 346 -10.36 19.32 5.52
N TYR A 347 -9.16 18.77 5.70
CA TYR A 347 -9.00 17.41 6.22
C TYR A 347 -8.52 17.33 7.66
N LYS A 348 -9.23 16.50 8.44
CA LYS A 348 -8.95 16.18 9.84
C LYS A 348 -8.89 14.66 10.00
N PRO A 349 -7.78 14.07 10.47
CA PRO A 349 -6.47 14.70 10.68
C PRO A 349 -5.87 15.20 9.36
N TYR A 350 -4.77 15.95 9.42
CA TYR A 350 -3.96 16.29 8.26
C TYR A 350 -3.35 15.04 7.62
N PRO A 351 -3.52 14.86 6.29
CA PRO A 351 -2.74 13.89 5.55
C PRO A 351 -1.25 14.24 5.63
N ILE A 352 -0.46 13.32 6.18
CA ILE A 352 1.00 13.47 6.33
C ILE A 352 1.79 12.74 5.23
N TYR A 353 1.08 11.93 4.44
CA TYR A 353 1.56 11.31 3.22
C TYR A 353 0.72 11.81 2.05
N ILE A 354 1.36 12.39 1.03
CA ILE A 354 0.69 12.90 -0.17
C ILE A 354 1.22 12.15 -1.37
N GLN A 355 0.32 11.62 -2.19
CA GLN A 355 0.69 10.89 -3.38
C GLN A 355 0.12 11.58 -4.62
N TYR A 356 0.94 11.81 -5.63
CA TYR A 356 0.50 12.30 -6.93
C TYR A 356 0.51 11.17 -7.95
N GLN A 357 -0.56 11.10 -8.76
CA GLN A 357 -0.69 10.16 -9.87
C GLN A 357 -1.07 10.86 -11.18
#